data_AF-A0ABD2X6A0-F1
#
_entry.id   AF-A0ABD2X6A0-F1
#
_cell.length_a   1.000
_cell.length_b   1.000
_cell.length_c   1.000
_cell.angle_alpha   90.00
_cell.angle_beta   90.00
_cell.angle_gamma   90.00
#
_symmetry.space_group_name_H-M   'P 1'
#
loop_
_entity.id
_entity.type
_entity.pdbx_description
1 polymer ?
#
loop_
_entity_poly.entity_id
_entity_poly.type
_entity_poly.pdbx_seq_one_letter_code
_entity_poly.pdbx_strand_id
1 'polypeptide(L)'
;MSSKQRIEASTTVTSDECIYTWTIKNYRSLQFDVGQLLESPKFGVGIDNKKYFKLQLYPEGDGMDDSAGHISFYLKPVIDSAKKPDKLICRVAVMIINNKKIVQKWRMCHDFATSGFLGRGWKKFFELEHIDKLISFENTVTIQCELEIFNEIESSQNSEIICRKDEAIGSMKFDFSFLSEKLSDVKLIVEEDEIPAHKIVLSAASPVFRAMFIHDMLENTENSVKITDITEDILTEMLSHGHKISHRGQKWTLSFHERGRLTPLSAQESRVASHTRRTETHTFNSEVLAASSGKRRATSKIRRASSP
;
A
#
# COMPACT_ATOMS: atom_id res chain seq x y z
N MET A 1 -33.47 46.51 7.26
CA MET A 1 -32.14 46.33 6.62
C MET A 1 -32.04 44.87 6.17
N SER A 2 -31.80 44.62 4.88
CA SER A 2 -31.63 43.26 4.35
C SER A 2 -30.20 42.79 4.64
N SER A 3 -30.07 41.77 5.49
CA SER A 3 -28.81 41.06 5.70
C SER A 3 -28.63 40.07 4.54
N LYS A 4 -27.56 40.24 3.74
CA LYS A 4 -27.16 39.24 2.74
C LYS A 4 -26.06 38.38 3.34
N GLN A 5 -26.33 37.08 3.47
CA GLN A 5 -25.30 36.10 3.81
C GLN A 5 -24.54 35.72 2.54
N ARG A 6 -23.22 35.82 2.58
CA ARG A 6 -22.33 35.37 1.50
C ARG A 6 -21.78 34.01 1.91
N ILE A 7 -21.98 33.02 1.05
CA ILE A 7 -21.45 31.67 1.23
C ILE A 7 -20.41 31.46 0.13
N GLU A 8 -19.22 31.05 0.52
CA GLU A 8 -18.14 30.68 -0.38
C GLU A 8 -17.84 29.20 -0.19
N ALA A 9 -17.71 28.47 -1.30
CA ALA A 9 -17.36 27.07 -1.33
C ALA A 9 -16.18 26.87 -2.27
N SER A 10 -15.31 25.93 -1.94
CA SER A 10 -14.20 25.54 -2.81
C SER A 10 -14.15 24.02 -2.96
N THR A 11 -13.76 23.59 -4.15
CA THR A 11 -13.66 22.18 -4.51
C THR A 11 -12.26 21.92 -5.00
N THR A 12 -11.59 20.96 -4.38
CA THR A 12 -10.21 20.59 -4.70
C THR A 12 -10.19 19.18 -5.28
N VAL A 13 -9.51 19.02 -6.41
CA VAL A 13 -9.25 17.71 -7.00
C VAL A 13 -7.86 17.30 -6.54
N THR A 14 -7.75 16.19 -5.82
CA THR A 14 -6.45 15.64 -5.44
C THR A 14 -5.89 14.80 -6.59
N SER A 15 -4.57 14.69 -6.69
CA SER A 15 -3.92 13.87 -7.71
C SER A 15 -2.63 13.23 -7.18
N ASP A 16 -2.30 12.06 -7.73
CA ASP A 16 -1.02 11.39 -7.52
C ASP A 16 -0.12 11.62 -8.73
N GLU A 17 1.09 12.12 -8.51
CA GLU A 17 2.05 12.41 -9.58
C GLU A 17 3.23 11.42 -9.57
N CYS A 18 3.73 11.11 -10.76
CA CYS A 18 4.90 10.27 -10.97
C CYS A 18 5.71 10.78 -12.16
N ILE A 19 7.03 10.83 -12.01
CA ILE A 19 7.95 11.06 -13.13
C ILE A 19 8.70 9.75 -13.37
N TYR A 20 8.39 9.08 -14.48
CA TYR A 20 9.02 7.84 -14.90
C TYR A 20 9.97 8.10 -16.07
N THR A 21 11.23 7.70 -15.95
CA THR A 21 12.23 7.84 -17.02
C THR A 21 12.65 6.46 -17.53
N TRP A 22 12.50 6.24 -18.82
CA TRP A 22 12.86 5.01 -19.50
C TRP A 22 13.94 5.28 -20.55
N THR A 23 15.12 4.71 -20.34
CA THR A 23 16.23 4.79 -21.30
C THR A 23 16.41 3.45 -22.01
N ILE A 24 16.31 3.49 -23.33
CA ILE A 24 16.60 2.36 -24.21
C ILE A 24 18.02 2.52 -24.70
N LYS A 25 18.89 1.57 -24.38
CA LYS A 25 20.29 1.55 -24.81
C LYS A 25 20.43 0.76 -26.11
N ASN A 26 21.44 1.10 -26.88
CA ASN A 26 21.76 0.47 -28.17
C ASN A 26 20.55 0.49 -29.13
N TYR A 27 19.81 1.60 -29.19
CA TYR A 27 18.51 1.67 -29.87
C TYR A 27 18.59 1.23 -31.34
N ARG A 28 19.59 1.72 -32.09
CA ARG A 28 19.80 1.34 -33.51
C ARG A 28 20.12 -0.13 -33.75
N SER A 29 20.57 -0.85 -32.71
CA SER A 29 20.91 -2.27 -32.81
C SER A 29 19.69 -3.15 -32.63
N LEU A 30 18.56 -2.59 -32.17
CA LEU A 30 17.32 -3.32 -32.06
C LEU A 30 16.67 -3.37 -33.46
N GLN A 31 16.48 -4.59 -33.96
CA GLN A 31 15.74 -4.81 -35.21
C GLN A 31 14.29 -5.07 -34.83
N PHE A 32 13.40 -4.21 -35.32
CA PHE A 32 11.96 -4.36 -35.17
C PHE A 32 11.29 -4.36 -36.52
N ASP A 33 10.19 -5.11 -36.63
CA ASP A 33 9.26 -5.03 -37.74
C ASP A 33 8.04 -4.18 -37.34
N VAL A 34 7.29 -3.70 -38.34
CA VAL A 34 6.02 -2.99 -38.14
C VAL A 34 5.09 -3.83 -37.25
N GLY A 35 4.52 -3.20 -36.22
CA GLY A 35 3.65 -3.84 -35.24
C GLY A 35 4.36 -4.55 -34.08
N GLN A 36 5.70 -4.66 -34.11
CA GLN A 36 6.43 -5.22 -32.97
C GLN A 36 6.51 -4.22 -31.80
N LEU A 37 6.20 -4.73 -30.61
CA LEU A 37 6.07 -3.96 -29.39
C LEU A 37 7.32 -4.08 -28.52
N LEU A 38 7.85 -2.94 -28.09
CA LEU A 38 8.79 -2.81 -26.99
C LEU A 38 8.07 -2.24 -25.76
N GLU A 39 8.01 -3.01 -24.67
CA GLU A 39 7.41 -2.57 -23.40
C GLU A 39 8.46 -2.10 -22.39
N SER A 40 8.13 -1.05 -21.65
CA SER A 40 8.91 -0.67 -20.47
C SER A 40 8.66 -1.62 -19.29
N PRO A 41 9.56 -1.65 -18.29
CA PRO A 41 9.22 -2.14 -16.96
C PRO A 41 7.94 -1.47 -16.44
N LYS A 42 7.22 -2.21 -15.59
CA LYS A 42 6.05 -1.67 -14.89
C LYS A 42 6.49 -0.65 -13.83
N PHE A 43 5.72 0.42 -13.68
CA PHE A 43 5.95 1.43 -12.64
C PHE A 43 4.63 1.75 -11.92
N GLY A 44 4.71 2.00 -10.63
CA GLY A 44 3.58 2.34 -9.77
C GLY A 44 3.42 3.85 -9.60
N VAL A 45 2.19 4.31 -9.36
CA VAL A 45 1.87 5.70 -9.06
C VAL A 45 1.00 5.76 -7.80
N GLY A 46 1.25 6.76 -6.95
CA GLY A 46 0.55 6.99 -5.69
C GLY A 46 1.20 6.31 -4.49
N ILE A 47 0.82 6.77 -3.29
CA ILE A 47 1.44 6.36 -2.01
C ILE A 47 1.25 4.86 -1.73
N ASP A 48 0.15 4.27 -2.21
CA ASP A 48 -0.12 2.86 -2.01
C ASP A 48 0.49 1.95 -3.09
N ASN A 49 1.10 2.52 -4.15
CA ASN A 49 1.65 1.82 -5.30
C ASN A 49 0.68 0.75 -5.88
N LYS A 50 -0.65 0.96 -5.81
CA LYS A 50 -1.62 -0.02 -6.33
C LYS A 50 -1.99 0.21 -7.78
N LYS A 51 -1.68 1.38 -8.34
CA LYS A 51 -1.94 1.71 -9.76
C LYS A 51 -0.65 1.55 -10.56
N TYR A 52 -0.62 0.54 -11.43
CA TYR A 52 0.56 0.24 -12.23
C TYR A 52 0.36 0.61 -13.70
N PHE A 53 1.43 1.04 -14.35
CA PHE A 53 1.45 1.41 -15.75
C PHE A 53 2.68 0.84 -16.45
N LYS A 54 2.62 0.77 -17.77
CA LYS A 54 3.73 0.50 -18.66
C LYS A 54 3.70 1.47 -19.84
N LEU A 55 4.87 1.77 -20.38
CA LEU A 55 5.00 2.43 -21.67
C LEU A 55 5.12 1.37 -22.76
N GLN A 56 4.47 1.61 -23.89
CA GLN A 56 4.47 0.74 -25.06
C GLN A 56 4.99 1.55 -26.25
N LEU A 57 6.11 1.13 -26.82
CA LEU A 57 6.74 1.75 -27.97
C LEU A 57 6.72 0.77 -29.14
N TYR A 58 6.31 1.26 -30.30
CA TYR A 58 6.41 0.54 -31.57
C TYR A 58 7.39 1.30 -32.46
N PRO A 59 8.66 0.88 -32.52
CA PRO A 59 9.70 1.60 -33.25
C PRO A 59 9.35 1.79 -34.73
N GLU A 60 8.82 0.77 -35.40
CA GLU A 60 8.43 0.83 -36.81
C GLU A 60 6.92 1.10 -37.02
N GLY A 61 6.26 1.63 -35.99
CA GLY A 61 4.82 1.88 -35.99
C GLY A 61 4.02 0.66 -35.54
N ASP A 62 2.78 0.90 -35.09
CA ASP A 62 1.89 -0.13 -34.54
C ASP A 62 1.15 -0.98 -35.58
N GLY A 63 1.34 -0.70 -36.87
CA GLY A 63 0.69 -1.42 -37.96
C GLY A 63 -0.79 -1.06 -38.18
N MET A 64 -1.29 0.00 -37.54
CA MET A 64 -2.65 0.52 -37.71
C MET A 64 -2.66 1.86 -38.45
N ASP A 65 -3.73 2.13 -39.21
CA ASP A 65 -4.08 3.46 -39.76
C ASP A 65 -2.90 4.26 -40.37
N ASP A 66 -2.15 3.63 -41.27
CA ASP A 66 -1.00 4.23 -41.96
C ASP A 66 0.05 4.84 -41.01
N SER A 67 0.29 4.18 -39.86
CA SER A 67 1.38 4.52 -38.92
C SER A 67 2.76 4.17 -39.45
N ALA A 68 2.85 3.52 -40.61
CA ALA A 68 4.11 3.25 -41.30
C ALA A 68 4.94 4.53 -41.47
N GLY A 69 6.26 4.41 -41.31
CA GLY A 69 7.17 5.56 -41.33
C GLY A 69 7.19 6.39 -40.04
N HIS A 70 6.42 6.00 -39.01
CA HIS A 70 6.38 6.68 -37.72
C HIS A 70 6.57 5.69 -36.57
N ILE A 71 7.21 6.17 -35.50
CA ILE A 71 7.19 5.54 -34.20
C ILE A 71 5.79 5.74 -33.60
N SER A 72 5.22 4.71 -32.97
CA SER A 72 4.00 4.83 -32.16
C SER A 72 4.33 4.68 -30.67
N PHE A 73 3.62 5.41 -29.81
CA PHE A 73 3.84 5.40 -28.37
C PHE A 73 2.53 5.43 -27.59
N TYR A 74 2.42 4.58 -26.57
CA TYR A 74 1.23 4.47 -25.74
C TYR A 74 1.57 4.34 -24.25
N LEU A 75 0.75 4.95 -23.41
CA LEU A 75 0.65 4.62 -21.99
C LEU A 75 -0.42 3.54 -21.82
N LYS A 76 -0.10 2.47 -21.10
CA LYS A 76 -1.05 1.39 -20.81
C LYS A 76 -1.17 1.18 -19.29
N PRO A 77 -2.37 1.34 -18.71
CA PRO A 77 -2.61 0.93 -17.34
C PRO A 77 -2.59 -0.60 -17.24
N VAL A 78 -2.05 -1.11 -16.13
CA VAL A 78 -2.06 -2.53 -15.78
C VAL A 78 -3.14 -2.74 -14.73
N ILE A 79 -4.29 -3.23 -15.17
CA ILE A 79 -5.49 -3.37 -14.35
C ILE A 79 -5.77 -4.84 -14.04
N ASP A 80 -6.08 -5.12 -12.77
CA ASP A 80 -6.60 -6.43 -12.36
C ASP A 80 -8.04 -6.57 -12.85
N SER A 81 -8.33 -7.66 -13.56
CA SER A 81 -9.66 -7.91 -14.13
C SER A 81 -10.76 -7.98 -13.07
N ALA A 82 -10.43 -8.35 -11.83
CA ALA A 82 -11.36 -8.41 -10.72
C ALA A 82 -11.57 -7.05 -10.01
N LYS A 83 -10.71 -6.05 -10.27
CA LYS A 83 -10.71 -4.75 -9.58
C LYS A 83 -10.57 -3.59 -10.56
N LYS A 84 -11.52 -3.50 -11.48
CA LYS A 84 -11.57 -2.40 -12.45
C LYS A 84 -12.15 -1.15 -11.78
N PRO A 85 -11.42 -0.02 -11.77
CA PRO A 85 -11.97 1.22 -11.23
C PRO A 85 -13.04 1.78 -12.18
N ASP A 86 -14.10 2.39 -11.66
CA ASP A 86 -15.13 3.02 -12.49
C ASP A 86 -14.60 4.25 -13.25
N LYS A 87 -13.52 4.85 -12.75
CA LYS A 87 -12.88 6.03 -13.31
C LYS A 87 -11.37 5.96 -13.19
N LEU A 88 -10.65 6.31 -14.25
CA LEU A 88 -9.19 6.42 -14.23
C LEU A 88 -8.74 7.54 -15.16
N ILE A 89 -8.89 8.79 -14.71
CA ILE A 89 -8.42 9.95 -15.47
C ILE A 89 -6.93 10.15 -15.20
N CYS A 90 -6.16 10.14 -16.28
CA CYS A 90 -4.74 10.44 -16.25
C CYS A 90 -4.42 11.64 -17.13
N ARG A 91 -3.63 12.57 -16.60
CA ARG A 91 -2.93 13.57 -17.40
C ARG A 91 -1.49 13.11 -17.58
N VAL A 92 -1.03 13.11 -18.82
CA VAL A 92 0.26 12.55 -19.21
C VAL A 92 1.01 13.58 -20.03
N ALA A 93 2.27 13.82 -19.68
CA ALA A 93 3.22 14.51 -20.54
C ALA A 93 4.41 13.58 -20.85
N VAL A 94 4.70 13.40 -22.13
CA VAL A 94 5.82 12.56 -22.58
C VAL A 94 6.85 13.45 -23.25
N MET A 95 8.11 13.26 -22.91
CA MET A 95 9.23 14.04 -23.39
C MET A 95 10.34 13.13 -23.87
N ILE A 96 10.93 13.45 -25.01
CA ILE A 96 12.19 12.81 -25.42
C ILE A 96 13.34 13.70 -24.97
N ILE A 97 14.27 13.10 -24.23
CA ILE A 97 15.46 13.75 -23.71
C ILE A 97 16.67 13.24 -24.49
N ASN A 98 17.39 14.17 -25.12
CA ASN A 98 18.66 13.89 -25.77
C ASN A 98 19.70 14.89 -25.22
N ASN A 99 20.87 14.40 -24.80
CA ASN A 99 21.95 15.23 -24.25
C ASN A 99 21.48 16.20 -23.14
N LYS A 100 20.62 15.71 -22.22
CA LYS A 100 20.02 16.48 -21.11
C LYS A 100 19.10 17.63 -21.53
N LYS A 101 18.69 17.71 -22.80
CA LYS A 101 17.72 18.68 -23.31
C LYS A 101 16.46 17.96 -23.77
N ILE A 102 15.31 18.60 -23.57
CA ILE A 102 14.03 18.13 -24.11
C ILE A 102 14.03 18.46 -25.61
N VAL A 103 13.92 17.42 -26.45
CA VAL A 103 13.87 17.54 -27.92
C VAL A 103 12.43 17.65 -28.39
N GLN A 104 11.53 16.91 -27.75
CA GLN A 104 10.11 16.88 -28.08
C GLN A 104 9.28 16.69 -26.82
N LYS A 105 8.04 17.20 -26.85
CA LYS A 105 7.07 17.09 -25.75
C LYS A 105 5.64 16.92 -26.29
N TRP A 106 4.92 15.94 -25.76
CA TRP A 106 3.50 15.70 -26.03
C TRP A 106 2.72 15.67 -24.73
N ARG A 107 1.43 15.98 -24.81
CA ARG A 107 0.51 15.95 -23.66
C ARG A 107 -0.81 15.33 -24.06
N MET A 108 -1.39 14.54 -23.16
CA MET A 108 -2.75 14.03 -23.28
C MET A 108 -3.44 14.02 -21.91
N CYS A 109 -4.76 14.05 -21.92
CA CYS A 109 -5.59 13.75 -20.76
C CYS A 109 -6.62 12.71 -21.22
N HIS A 110 -6.74 11.61 -20.49
CA HIS A 110 -7.61 10.51 -20.91
C HIS A 110 -8.20 9.76 -19.72
N ASP A 111 -9.47 9.39 -19.81
CA ASP A 111 -10.12 8.48 -18.87
C ASP A 111 -10.05 7.04 -19.40
N PHE A 112 -9.15 6.25 -18.81
CA PHE A 112 -8.92 4.89 -19.26
C PHE A 112 -10.11 3.96 -19.00
N ALA A 113 -11.00 4.26 -18.06
CA ALA A 113 -12.20 3.47 -17.78
C ALA A 113 -13.17 3.49 -18.98
N THR A 114 -13.32 4.64 -19.64
CA THR A 114 -14.19 4.80 -20.83
C THR A 114 -13.73 3.98 -22.04
N SER A 115 -12.45 3.57 -22.05
CA SER A 115 -11.82 2.83 -23.13
C SER A 115 -11.53 1.36 -22.80
N GLY A 116 -12.12 0.83 -21.73
CA GLY A 116 -11.85 -0.54 -21.28
C GLY A 116 -10.38 -0.79 -20.94
N PHE A 117 -9.66 0.25 -20.49
CA PHE A 117 -8.25 0.20 -20.07
C PHE A 117 -7.24 -0.20 -21.15
N LEU A 118 -7.59 -0.01 -22.43
CA LEU A 118 -6.66 -0.16 -23.53
C LEU A 118 -5.59 0.95 -23.51
N GLY A 119 -4.42 0.67 -24.08
CA GLY A 119 -3.35 1.66 -24.23
C GLY A 119 -3.82 2.90 -25.00
N ARG A 120 -3.34 4.08 -24.59
CA ARG A 120 -3.67 5.36 -25.23
C ARG A 120 -2.42 6.21 -25.39
N GLY A 121 -2.36 6.95 -26.50
CA GLY A 121 -1.17 7.67 -26.92
C GLY A 121 -1.23 8.09 -28.38
N TRP A 122 -0.07 8.14 -29.02
CA TRP A 122 0.12 8.75 -30.33
C TRP A 122 0.56 7.68 -31.33
N LYS A 123 -0.30 7.43 -32.33
CA LYS A 123 -0.01 6.55 -33.48
C LYS A 123 1.18 7.04 -34.29
N LYS A 124 1.19 8.33 -34.59
CA LYS A 124 2.27 9.03 -35.29
C LYS A 124 3.03 9.89 -34.28
N PHE A 125 3.69 9.22 -33.33
CA PHE A 125 4.41 9.88 -32.24
C PHE A 125 5.61 10.65 -32.79
N PHE A 126 6.39 10.03 -33.68
CA PHE A 126 7.55 10.68 -34.29
C PHE A 126 7.90 10.06 -35.64
N GLU A 127 8.29 10.87 -36.62
CA GLU A 127 8.67 10.42 -37.96
C GLU A 127 10.05 9.74 -37.98
N LEU A 128 10.14 8.57 -38.62
CA LEU A 128 11.38 7.79 -38.70
C LEU A 128 12.48 8.49 -39.50
N GLU A 129 12.14 9.28 -40.52
CA GLU A 129 13.12 10.08 -41.28
C GLU A 129 13.93 11.05 -40.40
N HIS A 130 13.38 11.42 -39.24
CA HIS A 130 13.97 12.36 -38.32
C HIS A 130 14.56 11.70 -37.07
N ILE A 131 14.67 10.36 -37.04
CA ILE A 131 14.99 9.58 -35.82
C ILE A 131 16.33 9.94 -35.19
N ASP A 132 17.30 10.40 -35.99
CA ASP A 132 18.60 10.86 -35.52
C ASP A 132 18.50 11.99 -34.48
N LYS A 133 17.41 12.76 -34.48
CA LYS A 133 17.15 13.81 -33.48
C LYS A 133 16.86 13.22 -32.09
N LEU A 134 16.28 12.02 -32.03
CA LEU A 134 15.88 11.35 -30.79
C LEU A 134 17.03 10.56 -30.15
N ILE A 135 17.90 9.99 -30.98
CA ILE A 135 18.97 9.10 -30.55
C ILE A 135 20.19 9.92 -30.13
N SER A 136 20.73 9.64 -28.95
CA SER A 136 21.96 10.27 -28.47
C SER A 136 23.20 9.73 -29.19
N PHE A 137 24.34 10.40 -29.02
CA PHE A 137 25.62 9.91 -29.54
C PHE A 137 26.00 8.53 -28.96
N GLU A 138 25.54 8.22 -27.74
CA GLU A 138 25.73 6.93 -27.08
C GLU A 138 24.74 5.85 -27.56
N ASN A 139 24.02 6.09 -28.66
CA ASN A 139 22.99 5.21 -29.20
C ASN A 139 21.87 4.91 -28.18
N THR A 140 21.46 5.93 -27.42
CA THR A 140 20.39 5.82 -26.42
C THR A 140 19.21 6.71 -26.75
N VAL A 141 17.99 6.23 -26.45
CA VAL A 141 16.76 7.03 -26.49
C VAL A 141 16.24 7.12 -25.06
N THR A 142 16.04 8.32 -24.55
CA THR A 142 15.50 8.54 -23.21
C THR A 142 14.12 9.18 -23.28
N ILE A 143 13.14 8.50 -22.72
CA ILE A 143 11.74 8.92 -22.67
C ILE A 143 11.42 9.24 -21.21
N GLN A 144 10.99 10.47 -20.94
CA GLN A 144 10.47 10.86 -19.63
C GLN A 144 8.95 11.02 -19.72
N CYS A 145 8.23 10.34 -18.84
CA CYS A 145 6.78 10.37 -18.71
C CYS A 145 6.43 11.02 -17.37
N GLU A 146 5.84 12.21 -17.40
CA GLU A 146 5.16 12.84 -16.27
C GLU A 146 3.71 12.34 -16.29
N LEU A 147 3.34 11.54 -15.31
CA LEU A 147 2.00 10.97 -15.18
C LEU A 147 1.35 11.51 -13.91
N GLU A 148 0.15 12.07 -14.06
CA GLU A 148 -0.71 12.50 -12.97
C GLU A 148 -2.03 11.74 -13.05
N ILE A 149 -2.46 11.20 -11.91
CA ILE A 149 -3.71 10.47 -11.78
C ILE A 149 -4.63 11.28 -10.89
N PHE A 150 -5.77 11.70 -11.43
CA PHE A 150 -6.76 12.42 -10.64
C PHE A 150 -7.52 11.46 -9.73
N ASN A 151 -7.62 11.83 -8.46
CA ASN A 151 -8.37 11.14 -7.43
C ASN A 151 -9.75 11.81 -7.25
N GLU A 152 -10.48 11.41 -6.20
CA GLU A 152 -11.81 11.95 -5.92
C GLU A 152 -11.79 13.45 -5.62
N ILE A 153 -12.95 14.06 -5.89
CA ILE A 153 -13.21 15.48 -5.71
C ILE A 153 -13.52 15.72 -4.23
N GLU A 154 -12.66 16.44 -3.52
CA GLU A 154 -12.92 16.88 -2.16
C GLU A 154 -13.51 18.29 -2.18
N SER A 155 -14.81 18.38 -1.93
CA SER A 155 -15.50 19.67 -1.75
C SER A 155 -15.56 20.03 -0.28
N SER A 156 -14.97 21.17 0.09
CA SER A 156 -15.07 21.72 1.44
C SER A 156 -15.85 23.02 1.41
N GLN A 157 -16.96 23.07 2.15
CA GLN A 157 -17.60 24.33 2.51
C GLN A 157 -16.95 24.85 3.79
N ASN A 158 -16.80 26.18 3.91
CA ASN A 158 -16.37 26.79 5.16
C ASN A 158 -17.54 26.70 6.16
N SER A 159 -17.65 25.57 6.86
CA SER A 159 -18.78 25.27 7.73
C SER A 159 -18.56 25.81 9.14
N GLU A 160 -18.54 27.14 9.27
CA GLU A 160 -19.08 27.73 10.49
C GLU A 160 -20.58 27.93 10.24
N ILE A 161 -21.40 27.19 10.99
CA ILE A 161 -22.87 27.25 11.01
C ILE A 161 -23.52 26.47 9.86
N ILE A 162 -23.94 25.23 10.14
CA ILE A 162 -25.33 24.75 10.08
C ILE A 162 -25.38 23.35 10.71
N CYS A 163 -25.79 23.30 11.98
CA CYS A 163 -26.47 22.13 12.55
C CYS A 163 -27.89 22.12 11.98
N ARG A 164 -28.25 21.21 11.07
CA ARG A 164 -29.63 20.73 10.92
C ARG A 164 -29.61 19.26 10.48
N LYS A 165 -30.52 18.52 11.11
CA LYS A 165 -30.69 17.08 11.19
C LYS A 165 -30.88 16.38 9.83
N ASP A 166 -30.32 15.17 9.81
CA ASP A 166 -30.70 13.94 9.11
C ASP A 166 -30.38 13.73 7.61
N GLU A 167 -29.57 12.67 7.45
CA GLU A 167 -29.48 11.65 6.38
C GLU A 167 -28.85 12.01 5.02
N ALA A 168 -27.51 11.87 4.98
CA ALA A 168 -26.78 11.49 3.76
C ALA A 168 -25.75 10.38 4.07
N ILE A 169 -25.96 9.22 3.44
CA ILE A 169 -25.08 8.05 3.44
C ILE A 169 -23.83 8.41 2.62
N GLY A 170 -22.66 8.46 3.27
CA GLY A 170 -21.39 8.64 2.57
C GLY A 170 -20.29 9.15 3.49
N SER A 171 -19.47 8.23 4.00
CA SER A 171 -18.42 8.43 5.01
C SER A 171 -18.96 8.70 6.42
N MET A 172 -19.42 7.63 7.08
CA MET A 172 -19.54 7.64 8.54
C MET A 172 -18.14 7.83 9.12
N LYS A 173 -17.76 9.08 9.42
CA LYS A 173 -16.94 9.31 10.61
C LYS A 173 -17.81 8.81 11.75
N PHE A 174 -17.57 7.56 12.16
CA PHE A 174 -18.11 7.07 13.41
C PHE A 174 -17.47 7.92 14.49
N ASP A 175 -18.14 9.01 14.84
CA ASP A 175 -17.89 9.81 16.03
C ASP A 175 -18.43 9.01 17.23
N PHE A 176 -18.01 7.74 17.33
CA PHE A 176 -18.10 6.99 18.56
C PHE A 176 -17.08 7.66 19.47
N SER A 177 -17.54 8.67 20.22
CA SER A 177 -16.98 8.83 21.56
C SER A 177 -17.10 7.45 22.18
N PHE A 178 -15.95 6.80 22.42
CA PHE A 178 -15.90 5.46 23.02
C PHE A 178 -16.60 5.40 24.37
N LEU A 179 -16.94 6.56 24.95
CA LEU A 179 -17.62 6.76 26.22
C LEU A 179 -19.10 7.14 26.05
N SER A 180 -19.65 7.07 24.83
CA SER A 180 -21.07 7.34 24.62
C SER A 180 -21.90 6.13 25.06
N GLU A 181 -22.79 6.37 26.02
CA GLU A 181 -23.77 5.36 26.45
C GLU A 181 -24.74 4.97 25.33
N LYS A 182 -24.93 5.84 24.33
CA LYS A 182 -25.84 5.60 23.21
C LYS A 182 -25.32 4.47 22.33
N LEU A 183 -26.17 3.48 22.10
CA LEU A 183 -25.88 2.26 21.32
C LEU A 183 -24.77 1.38 21.93
N SER A 184 -24.34 1.66 23.17
CA SER A 184 -23.40 0.79 23.87
C SER A 184 -24.03 -0.59 24.06
N ASP A 185 -23.29 -1.61 23.65
CA ASP A 185 -23.70 -3.02 23.68
C ASP A 185 -22.75 -3.86 24.55
N VAL A 186 -21.77 -3.22 25.18
CA VAL A 186 -20.87 -3.81 26.18
C VAL A 186 -20.40 -2.77 27.20
N LYS A 187 -20.15 -3.20 28.44
CA LYS A 187 -19.53 -2.38 29.49
C LYS A 187 -18.12 -2.88 29.82
N LEU A 188 -17.16 -1.99 29.96
CA LEU A 188 -15.84 -2.30 30.48
C LEU A 188 -15.82 -1.97 31.97
N ILE A 189 -15.60 -2.97 32.81
CA ILE A 189 -15.55 -2.82 34.27
C ILE A 189 -14.09 -2.69 34.67
N VAL A 190 -13.70 -1.51 35.16
CA VAL A 190 -12.37 -1.25 35.72
C VAL A 190 -12.56 -0.87 37.18
N GLU A 191 -11.93 -1.62 38.08
CA GLU A 191 -12.11 -1.44 39.54
C GLU A 191 -13.60 -1.53 39.95
N GLU A 192 -14.24 -0.41 40.27
CA GLU A 192 -15.68 -0.29 40.58
C GLU A 192 -16.46 0.52 39.52
N ASP A 193 -15.77 1.03 38.50
CA ASP A 193 -16.35 1.92 37.48
C ASP A 193 -16.75 1.15 36.21
N GLU A 194 -17.90 1.53 35.65
CA GLU A 194 -18.46 0.96 34.44
C GLU A 194 -18.35 1.95 33.27
N ILE A 195 -17.53 1.60 32.29
CA ILE A 195 -17.36 2.42 31.07
C ILE A 195 -18.20 1.81 29.94
N PRO A 196 -19.23 2.50 29.42
CA PRO A 196 -19.98 2.02 28.28
C PRO A 196 -19.10 2.00 27.03
N ALA A 197 -19.20 0.96 26.21
CA ALA A 197 -18.43 0.80 24.98
C ALA A 197 -19.21 0.02 23.91
N HIS A 198 -18.59 -0.12 22.73
CA HIS A 198 -19.21 -0.75 21.56
C HIS A 198 -18.40 -1.97 21.10
N LYS A 199 -18.99 -3.16 21.09
CA LYS A 199 -18.37 -4.43 20.69
C LYS A 199 -17.76 -4.33 19.30
N ILE A 200 -18.45 -3.68 18.35
CA ILE A 200 -17.96 -3.51 16.97
C ILE A 200 -16.69 -2.66 16.90
N VAL A 201 -16.63 -1.58 17.68
CA VAL A 201 -15.48 -0.67 17.71
C VAL A 201 -14.30 -1.34 18.40
N LEU A 202 -14.53 -1.98 19.54
CA LEU A 202 -13.51 -2.75 20.26
C LEU A 202 -12.97 -3.92 19.41
N SER A 203 -13.83 -4.63 18.68
CA SER A 203 -13.44 -5.71 17.76
C SER A 203 -12.66 -5.22 16.56
N ALA A 204 -12.96 -4.02 16.05
CA ALA A 204 -12.20 -3.39 14.98
C ALA A 204 -10.80 -2.98 15.48
N ALA A 205 -10.71 -2.44 16.70
CA ALA A 205 -9.46 -1.96 17.30
C ALA A 205 -8.58 -3.08 17.87
N SER A 206 -9.14 -4.22 18.27
CA SER A 206 -8.43 -5.31 18.94
C SER A 206 -8.88 -6.70 18.50
N PRO A 207 -7.97 -7.54 17.97
CA PRO A 207 -8.25 -8.95 17.68
C PRO A 207 -8.71 -9.76 18.90
N VAL A 208 -8.33 -9.35 20.12
CA VAL A 208 -8.75 -10.04 21.34
C VAL A 208 -10.18 -9.74 21.73
N PHE A 209 -10.60 -8.48 21.66
CA PHE A 209 -12.02 -8.14 21.81
C PHE A 209 -12.86 -8.81 20.72
N ARG A 210 -12.34 -8.86 19.49
CA ARG A 210 -12.97 -9.60 18.40
C ARG A 210 -13.17 -11.07 18.75
N ALA A 211 -12.13 -11.77 19.20
CA ALA A 211 -12.25 -13.18 19.59
C ALA A 211 -13.21 -13.37 20.77
N MET A 212 -13.17 -12.47 21.75
CA MET A 212 -14.02 -12.47 22.95
C MET A 212 -15.52 -12.31 22.62
N PHE A 213 -15.86 -11.50 21.60
CA PHE A 213 -17.26 -11.26 21.21
C PHE A 213 -17.76 -12.18 20.09
N ILE A 214 -16.87 -12.86 19.36
CA ILE A 214 -17.25 -13.84 18.32
C ILE A 214 -17.62 -15.20 18.93
N HIS A 215 -17.00 -15.56 20.05
CA HIS A 215 -17.25 -16.84 20.72
C HIS A 215 -18.28 -16.67 21.87
N ASP A 216 -19.06 -17.73 22.15
CA ASP A 216 -20.01 -17.78 23.29
C ASP A 216 -19.25 -17.92 24.63
N MET A 217 -18.51 -16.87 25.01
CA MET A 217 -17.88 -16.72 26.31
C MET A 217 -18.72 -15.83 27.23
N LEU A 218 -18.48 -15.91 28.55
CA LEU A 218 -19.25 -15.19 29.57
C LEU A 218 -19.33 -13.68 29.28
N GLU A 219 -18.24 -13.12 28.76
CA GLU A 219 -18.10 -11.71 28.39
C GLU A 219 -19.05 -11.29 27.25
N ASN A 220 -19.40 -12.23 26.36
CA ASN A 220 -20.37 -11.98 25.30
C ASN A 220 -21.82 -12.14 25.79
N THR A 221 -22.06 -13.07 26.73
CA THR A 221 -23.40 -13.32 27.29
C THR A 221 -23.81 -12.30 28.35
N GLU A 222 -22.85 -11.78 29.12
CA GLU A 222 -23.09 -10.80 30.19
C GLU A 222 -22.95 -9.35 29.70
N ASN A 223 -22.51 -9.14 28.45
CA ASN A 223 -22.24 -7.82 27.87
C ASN A 223 -21.35 -6.95 28.78
N SER A 224 -20.44 -7.57 29.53
CA SER A 224 -19.50 -6.88 30.39
C SER A 224 -18.12 -7.54 30.33
N VAL A 225 -17.07 -6.74 30.36
CA VAL A 225 -15.68 -7.20 30.34
C VAL A 225 -14.93 -6.59 31.50
N LYS A 226 -14.45 -7.43 32.42
CA LYS A 226 -13.66 -6.98 33.58
C LYS A 226 -12.19 -6.81 33.19
N ILE A 227 -11.66 -5.61 33.38
CA ILE A 227 -10.27 -5.24 33.13
C ILE A 227 -9.61 -4.94 34.48
N THR A 228 -8.56 -5.69 34.81
CA THR A 228 -7.90 -5.61 36.13
C THR A 228 -6.47 -5.08 36.10
N ASP A 229 -5.90 -4.88 34.90
CA ASP A 229 -4.48 -4.57 34.71
C ASP A 229 -4.20 -3.07 34.45
N ILE A 230 -5.23 -2.23 34.34
CA ILE A 230 -5.12 -0.79 34.09
C ILE A 230 -6.18 -0.03 34.89
N THR A 231 -5.88 1.23 35.21
CA THR A 231 -6.78 2.17 35.89
C THR A 231 -7.73 2.85 34.89
N GLU A 232 -8.83 3.40 35.41
CA GLU A 232 -9.91 4.02 34.61
C GLU A 232 -9.40 5.15 33.71
N ASP A 233 -8.51 6.01 34.24
CA ASP A 233 -7.90 7.13 33.53
C ASP A 233 -7.11 6.68 32.28
N ILE A 234 -6.32 5.61 32.42
CA ILE A 234 -5.52 5.05 31.33
C ILE A 234 -6.44 4.40 30.28
N LEU A 235 -7.45 3.65 30.72
CA LEU A 235 -8.39 3.02 29.78
C LEU A 235 -9.16 4.09 28.98
N THR A 236 -9.63 5.12 29.65
CA THR A 236 -10.38 6.23 29.04
C THR A 236 -9.54 7.00 28.03
N GLU A 237 -8.27 7.25 28.36
CA GLU A 237 -7.32 7.86 27.42
C GLU A 237 -7.09 6.95 26.20
N MET A 238 -6.87 5.64 26.43
CA MET A 238 -6.66 4.62 25.39
C MET A 238 -7.81 4.52 24.40
N LEU A 239 -9.03 4.58 24.91
CA LEU A 239 -10.23 4.56 24.10
C LEU A 239 -10.40 5.88 23.34
N SER A 240 -10.08 7.02 23.95
CA SER A 240 -10.26 8.34 23.31
C SER A 240 -9.28 8.65 22.18
N HIS A 241 -8.03 8.14 22.23
CA HIS A 241 -6.93 8.61 21.37
C HIS A 241 -6.45 7.66 20.27
N GLY A 242 -7.17 6.57 19.98
CA GLY A 242 -6.93 5.77 18.76
C GLY A 242 -5.45 5.47 18.46
N HIS A 243 -4.90 4.44 19.11
CA HIS A 243 -3.64 3.77 18.80
C HIS A 243 -2.28 4.38 19.20
N LYS A 244 -2.16 5.55 19.84
CA LYS A 244 -0.86 5.95 20.45
C LYS A 244 -1.02 6.80 21.70
N ILE A 245 -0.63 6.24 22.85
CA ILE A 245 -0.44 7.00 24.09
C ILE A 245 0.96 6.76 24.63
N SER A 246 1.59 7.85 25.04
CA SER A 246 2.86 7.89 25.75
C SER A 246 2.60 8.60 27.08
N HIS A 247 2.43 7.84 28.16
CA HIS A 247 2.26 8.39 29.50
C HIS A 247 3.47 8.00 30.37
N ARG A 248 4.05 8.99 31.07
CA ARG A 248 5.27 8.85 31.92
C ARG A 248 6.45 8.13 31.25
N GLY A 249 6.72 8.41 29.97
CA GLY A 249 7.90 7.90 29.27
C GLY A 249 7.84 6.41 28.90
N GLN A 250 6.70 5.73 29.08
CA GLN A 250 6.50 4.36 28.61
C GLN A 250 5.49 4.32 27.45
N LYS A 251 5.89 3.61 26.38
CA LYS A 251 5.10 3.39 25.17
C LYS A 251 4.20 2.18 25.40
N TRP A 252 2.92 2.28 25.07
CA TRP A 252 1.98 1.16 25.15
C TRP A 252 1.44 0.83 23.76
N THR A 253 1.36 -0.45 23.41
CA THR A 253 0.64 -0.92 22.22
C THR A 253 -0.42 -1.91 22.66
N LEU A 254 -1.62 -1.84 22.06
CA LEU A 254 -2.70 -2.78 22.27
C LEU A 254 -2.28 -4.17 21.74
N SER A 255 -1.60 -4.92 22.58
CA SER A 255 -1.29 -6.32 22.37
C SER A 255 -1.81 -7.08 23.57
N PHE A 256 -3.07 -7.48 23.48
CA PHE A 256 -3.67 -8.41 24.43
C PHE A 256 -3.15 -9.81 24.11
N HIS A 257 -2.43 -10.43 25.05
CA HIS A 257 -2.18 -11.87 24.99
C HIS A 257 -3.18 -12.64 25.85
N GLU A 258 -3.35 -13.92 25.53
CA GLU A 258 -4.31 -14.85 26.13
C GLU A 258 -4.41 -14.66 27.65
N ARG A 259 -5.61 -14.30 28.10
CA ARG A 259 -5.99 -13.88 29.47
C ARG A 259 -5.86 -12.39 29.79
N GLY A 260 -6.25 -11.50 28.87
CA GLY A 260 -6.66 -10.13 29.24
C GLY A 260 -5.53 -9.19 29.69
N ARG A 261 -4.25 -9.59 29.61
CA ARG A 261 -3.14 -8.78 30.13
C ARG A 261 -2.59 -7.80 29.10
N LEU A 262 -2.44 -6.55 29.52
CA LEU A 262 -1.68 -5.51 28.83
C LEU A 262 -0.22 -5.54 29.32
N THR A 263 0.74 -5.62 28.39
CA THR A 263 2.18 -5.62 28.73
C THR A 263 2.86 -4.33 28.27
N PRO A 264 3.71 -3.69 29.11
CA PRO A 264 4.54 -2.57 28.69
C PRO A 264 5.51 -2.98 27.55
N LEU A 265 5.83 -2.07 26.62
CA LEU A 265 6.75 -2.35 25.49
C LEU A 265 8.14 -2.83 25.98
N SER A 266 8.59 -2.30 27.11
CA SER A 266 9.85 -2.69 27.77
C SER A 266 9.88 -4.17 28.20
N ALA A 267 8.72 -4.76 28.50
CA ALA A 267 8.56 -6.17 28.82
C ALA A 267 8.50 -7.06 27.56
N GLN A 268 8.14 -6.51 26.40
CA GLN A 268 8.14 -7.23 25.12
C GLN A 268 9.55 -7.34 24.53
N GLU A 269 10.34 -6.26 24.59
CA GLU A 269 11.73 -6.25 24.10
C GLU A 269 12.64 -7.21 24.89
N SER A 270 12.41 -7.33 26.20
CA SER A 270 13.14 -8.27 27.07
C SER A 270 12.71 -9.74 26.88
N ARG A 271 11.45 -10.01 26.50
CA ARG A 271 10.97 -11.36 26.14
C ARG A 271 11.48 -11.82 24.78
N VAL A 272 11.59 -10.91 23.80
CA VAL A 272 12.23 -11.22 22.51
C VAL A 272 13.72 -11.51 22.73
N ALA A 273 14.44 -10.66 23.47
CA ALA A 273 15.86 -10.87 23.76
C ALA A 273 16.15 -12.18 24.54
N SER A 274 15.25 -12.61 25.43
CA SER A 274 15.39 -13.89 26.16
C SER A 274 14.99 -15.11 25.33
N HIS A 275 14.09 -14.97 24.35
CA HIS A 275 13.80 -16.03 23.37
C HIS A 275 14.97 -16.24 22.40
N THR A 276 15.59 -15.16 21.90
CA THR A 276 16.76 -15.23 21.01
C THR A 276 17.97 -15.85 21.71
N ARG A 277 18.21 -15.53 23.00
CA ARG A 277 19.26 -16.19 23.81
C ARG A 277 18.96 -17.66 24.11
N ARG A 278 17.69 -18.06 24.23
CA ARG A 278 17.29 -19.46 24.43
C ARG A 278 17.46 -20.31 23.17
N THR A 279 17.24 -19.74 21.99
CA THR A 279 17.46 -20.44 20.72
C THR A 279 18.95 -20.61 20.39
N GLU A 280 19.79 -19.63 20.73
CA GLU A 280 21.25 -19.72 20.55
C GLU A 280 21.91 -20.70 21.55
N THR A 281 21.43 -20.76 22.79
CA THR A 281 21.96 -21.72 23.79
C THR A 281 21.50 -23.17 23.54
N HIS A 282 20.36 -23.38 22.87
CA HIS A 282 19.91 -24.72 22.45
C HIS A 282 20.64 -25.25 21.22
N THR A 283 21.06 -24.38 20.30
CA THR A 283 21.86 -24.78 19.12
C THR A 283 23.33 -25.05 19.48
N PHE A 284 23.90 -24.31 20.44
CA PHE A 284 25.28 -24.55 20.89
C PHE A 284 25.44 -25.83 21.75
N ASN A 285 24.42 -26.22 22.51
CA ASN A 285 24.47 -27.43 23.34
C ASN A 285 24.18 -28.73 22.57
N SER A 286 23.53 -28.68 21.40
CA SER A 286 23.31 -29.87 20.56
C SER A 286 24.55 -30.27 19.75
N GLU A 287 25.46 -29.33 19.44
CA GLU A 287 26.71 -29.65 18.73
C GLU A 287 27.81 -30.22 19.63
N VAL A 288 27.83 -29.87 20.92
CA VAL A 288 28.87 -30.36 21.86
C VAL A 288 28.58 -31.77 22.41
N LEU A 289 27.30 -32.18 22.47
CA LEU A 289 26.91 -33.51 22.96
C LEU A 289 26.96 -34.62 21.90
N ALA A 290 27.09 -34.28 20.62
CA ALA A 290 27.25 -35.27 19.54
C ALA A 290 28.71 -35.77 19.38
N ALA A 291 29.68 -35.15 20.05
CA ALA A 291 31.11 -35.45 19.86
C ALA A 291 31.72 -36.46 20.85
N SER A 292 30.96 -37.03 21.80
CA SER A 292 31.52 -37.87 22.88
C SER A 292 31.11 -39.35 22.90
N SER A 293 30.29 -39.85 21.96
CA SER A 293 29.85 -41.25 21.91
C SER A 293 30.30 -42.02 20.66
N GLY A 294 31.60 -42.02 20.38
CA GLY A 294 32.17 -42.73 19.23
C GLY A 294 33.48 -43.45 19.52
N LYS A 295 33.48 -44.49 20.37
CA LYS A 295 34.60 -45.44 20.46
C LYS A 295 34.14 -46.87 20.75
N ARG A 296 34.73 -47.79 19.95
CA ARG A 296 34.71 -49.28 19.98
C ARG A 296 33.57 -49.86 19.12
N ARG A 297 33.77 -50.82 18.21
CA ARG A 297 34.88 -51.78 18.00
C ARG A 297 34.81 -52.35 16.56
N ALA A 298 35.97 -52.82 16.10
CA ALA A 298 36.30 -53.34 14.78
C ALA A 298 35.64 -54.68 14.36
N THR A 299 35.68 -54.97 13.06
CA THR A 299 36.22 -56.17 12.36
C THR A 299 35.62 -56.22 10.94
N SER A 300 36.17 -56.81 9.87
CA SER A 300 37.52 -57.06 9.35
C SER A 300 37.32 -57.75 7.99
N LYS A 301 38.16 -57.43 6.99
CA LYS A 301 38.45 -58.19 5.73
C LYS A 301 37.29 -58.26 4.71
N ILE A 302 37.50 -58.02 3.41
CA ILE A 302 38.09 -58.93 2.38
C ILE A 302 38.34 -58.03 1.14
N ARG A 303 39.59 -57.79 0.71
CA ARG A 303 40.46 -58.54 -0.23
C ARG A 303 40.41 -57.96 -1.66
N ARG A 304 41.56 -57.41 -2.08
CA ARG A 304 41.92 -57.00 -3.44
C ARG A 304 41.89 -58.19 -4.39
N ALA A 305 41.51 -57.94 -5.65
CA ALA A 305 42.14 -58.56 -6.82
C ALA A 305 42.04 -57.59 -8.00
N SER A 306 43.18 -57.42 -8.66
CA SER A 306 43.45 -56.56 -9.81
C SER A 306 43.62 -57.41 -11.06
N SER A 307 42.93 -57.04 -12.15
CA SER A 307 43.30 -57.19 -13.58
C SER A 307 43.61 -58.63 -14.08
N PRO A 308 43.79 -58.92 -15.39
CA PRO A 308 44.25 -58.07 -16.51
C PRO A 308 43.15 -57.21 -17.13
#